data_AF-D8QFE1-F1
#
_entry.id   AF-D8QFE1-F1
#
_cell.length_a   1.000
_cell.length_b   1.000
_cell.length_c   1.000
_cell.angle_alpha   90.00
_cell.angle_beta   90.00
_cell.angle_gamma   90.00
#
_symmetry.space_group_name_H-M   'P 1'
#
loop_
_entity.id
_entity.type
_entity.pdbx_description
1 polymer ?
#
loop_
_entity_poly.entity_id
_entity_poly.type
_entity_poly.pdbx_seq_one_letter_code
_entity_poly.pdbx_strand_id
1 'polypeptide(L)'
;MPPIESNDLWSRFTVNEKGDIPPRELMCMEYGCRHGRIWEPGKTGQIRWCRRCERWMHAACISKQRADVDDLDREDLANFNQGYLTFLLDKDARNRTDVSIQKLILGKDAARDVDVHDNQNRINMPRTTWAEVACIPIRRRTRPGFAPETNELLVQHAIAMVEAGDGAKSVQGQRVADWLSEKAPEAGARALKFILRKDLRKLRKDAIRRFLCTNCNEQIL
;
A
#
# COMPACT_ATOMS: atom_id res chain seq x y z
N MET A 1 -4.16 3.56 10.63
CA MET A 1 -5.57 3.96 10.40
C MET A 1 -6.38 2.70 10.13
N PRO A 2 -7.31 2.36 11.04
CA PRO A 2 -8.16 1.18 10.90
C PRO A 2 -9.02 1.27 9.62
N PRO A 3 -9.57 0.14 9.13
CA PRO A 3 -10.58 0.16 8.07
C PRO A 3 -11.70 1.12 8.47
N ILE A 4 -11.96 2.12 7.64
CA ILE A 4 -13.07 3.08 7.82
C ILE A 4 -14.29 2.51 7.10
N GLU A 5 -15.45 2.45 7.72
CA GLU A 5 -16.76 2.23 7.11
C GLU A 5 -17.44 3.59 6.79
N SER A 6 -18.53 3.59 6.02
CA SER A 6 -19.19 4.85 5.61
C SER A 6 -19.75 5.66 6.78
N ASN A 7 -19.89 5.05 7.95
CA ASN A 7 -20.35 5.62 9.21
C ASN A 7 -19.22 5.81 10.25
N ASP A 8 -17.97 5.48 9.92
CA ASP A 8 -16.87 5.65 10.87
C ASP A 8 -16.46 7.11 11.01
N LEU A 9 -16.48 7.58 12.25
CA LEU A 9 -15.96 8.88 12.64
C LEU A 9 -14.50 8.74 13.03
N TRP A 10 -13.64 9.48 12.34
CA TRP A 10 -12.23 9.56 12.68
C TRP A 10 -11.87 10.98 13.11
N SER A 11 -11.24 11.11 14.27
CA SER A 11 -10.59 12.34 14.71
C SER A 11 -9.10 12.11 14.89
N ARG A 12 -8.30 12.96 14.26
CA ARG A 12 -6.87 13.16 14.56
C ARG A 12 -6.66 14.38 15.46
N PHE A 13 -7.73 14.97 15.98
CA PHE A 13 -7.70 16.19 16.79
C PHE A 13 -8.05 15.82 18.22
N THR A 14 -7.13 16.10 19.13
CA THR A 14 -7.43 16.25 20.56
C THR A 14 -7.71 17.72 20.77
N VAL A 15 -8.95 18.04 21.11
CA VAL A 15 -9.33 19.41 21.47
C VAL A 15 -8.99 19.56 22.95
N ASN A 16 -8.10 20.50 23.31
CA ASN A 16 -7.85 20.79 24.72
C ASN A 16 -9.07 21.52 25.32
N GLU A 17 -9.16 21.62 26.65
CA GLU A 17 -10.29 22.28 27.34
C GLU A 17 -10.50 23.75 26.93
N LYS A 18 -9.50 24.37 26.28
CA LYS A 18 -9.55 25.75 25.77
C LYS A 18 -10.04 25.84 24.32
N GLY A 19 -10.24 24.72 23.63
CA GLY A 19 -10.66 24.68 22.23
C GLY A 19 -9.53 24.85 21.21
N ASP A 20 -8.28 24.98 21.64
CA ASP A 20 -7.15 25.23 20.75
C ASP A 20 -6.67 23.94 20.09
N ILE A 21 -6.51 23.99 18.77
CA ILE A 21 -5.87 22.92 18.00
C ILE A 21 -4.40 23.30 17.83
N PRO A 22 -3.44 22.52 18.39
CA PRO A 22 -2.03 22.84 18.28
C PRO A 22 -1.57 22.90 16.80
N PRO A 23 -0.61 23.77 16.45
CA PRO A 23 -0.07 23.88 15.09
C PRO A 23 0.50 22.53 14.66
N ARG A 24 0.25 22.17 13.40
CA ARG A 24 0.50 20.82 12.89
C ARG A 24 1.62 20.82 11.89
N GLU A 25 2.34 19.71 11.87
CA GLU A 25 3.14 19.32 10.72
C GLU A 25 2.22 19.20 9.50
N LEU A 26 2.41 20.13 8.57
CA LEU A 26 1.79 20.10 7.26
C LEU A 26 2.43 18.93 6.50
N MET A 27 1.62 18.00 6.03
CA MET A 27 2.11 16.90 5.21
C MET A 27 2.73 17.48 3.93
N CYS A 28 4.04 17.25 3.76
CA CYS A 28 4.79 17.62 2.56
C CYS A 28 4.99 19.15 2.39
N MET A 29 5.80 19.80 3.22
CA MET A 29 6.18 21.22 3.05
C MET A 29 7.63 21.45 2.59
N GLU A 30 8.59 20.60 2.96
CA GLU A 30 10.00 20.97 2.80
C GLU A 30 10.61 20.70 1.41
N TYR A 31 9.97 19.92 0.54
CA TYR A 31 10.63 19.39 -0.67
C TYR A 31 9.80 19.47 -1.96
N GLY A 32 9.23 20.64 -2.27
CA GLY A 32 8.65 20.90 -3.61
C GLY A 32 7.15 20.64 -3.77
N CYS A 33 6.42 20.41 -2.68
CA CYS A 33 4.95 20.36 -2.71
C CYS A 33 4.35 21.76 -2.59
N ARG A 34 3.46 22.11 -3.52
CA ARG A 34 2.85 23.45 -3.64
C ARG A 34 1.53 23.61 -2.90
N HIS A 35 0.98 22.54 -2.31
CA HIS A 35 -0.36 22.58 -1.74
C HIS A 35 -0.40 23.20 -0.35
N GLY A 36 0.67 23.14 0.45
CA GLY A 36 0.74 23.75 1.77
C GLY A 36 -0.39 23.36 2.72
N ARG A 37 -0.97 22.18 2.52
CA ARG A 37 -2.21 21.74 3.18
C ARG A 37 -1.99 20.42 3.89
N ILE A 38 -2.66 20.30 5.01
CA ILE A 38 -2.82 19.05 5.73
C ILE A 38 -3.53 18.05 4.81
N TRP A 39 -3.09 16.78 4.81
CA TRP A 39 -3.88 15.72 4.18
C TRP A 39 -5.23 15.57 4.89
N GLU A 40 -6.29 15.83 4.14
CA GLU A 40 -7.69 15.64 4.45
C GLU A 40 -8.22 14.45 3.63
N PRO A 41 -8.57 13.31 4.26
CA PRO A 41 -9.10 12.15 3.55
C PRO A 41 -10.30 12.45 2.63
N GLY A 42 -11.18 13.39 3.01
CA GLY A 42 -12.34 13.76 2.20
C GLY A 42 -12.02 14.62 0.96
N LYS A 43 -10.87 15.32 0.93
CA LYS A 43 -10.58 16.36 -0.09
C LYS A 43 -9.25 16.17 -0.80
N THR A 44 -8.18 15.89 -0.05
CA THR A 44 -6.86 15.63 -0.63
C THR A 44 -6.78 14.14 -0.97
N GLY A 45 -6.51 13.84 -2.23
CA GLY A 45 -6.58 12.48 -2.76
C GLY A 45 -5.57 11.50 -2.16
N GLN A 46 -5.09 10.59 -3.02
CA GLN A 46 -4.20 9.53 -2.58
C GLN A 46 -2.83 10.08 -2.12
N ILE A 47 -2.30 9.58 -1.01
CA ILE A 47 -0.92 9.84 -0.57
C ILE A 47 -0.02 8.62 -0.80
N ARG A 48 1.28 8.86 -0.84
CA ARG A 48 2.35 7.90 -1.07
C ARG A 48 3.47 8.08 -0.04
N TRP A 49 4.14 7.00 0.33
CA TRP A 49 5.25 7.03 1.28
C TRP A 49 6.58 6.89 0.57
N CYS A 50 7.50 7.83 0.78
CA CYS A 50 8.90 7.63 0.42
C CYS A 50 9.62 6.95 1.59
N ARG A 51 10.23 5.79 1.35
CA ARG A 51 10.93 5.02 2.39
C ARG A 51 12.20 5.72 2.86
N ARG A 52 13.06 6.23 1.96
CA ARG A 52 14.30 6.89 2.36
C ARG A 52 14.08 8.20 3.10
N CYS A 53 13.11 9.00 2.69
CA CYS A 53 12.81 10.27 3.37
C CYS A 53 11.89 10.10 4.56
N GLU A 54 11.30 8.91 4.74
CA GLU A 54 10.27 8.62 5.75
C GLU A 54 9.18 9.68 5.79
N ARG A 55 8.64 10.04 4.60
CA ARG A 55 7.67 11.13 4.46
C ARG A 55 6.52 10.76 3.52
N TRP A 56 5.33 11.21 3.91
CA TRP A 56 4.13 11.13 3.08
C TRP A 56 4.07 12.28 2.07
N MET A 57 3.72 11.95 0.83
CA MET A 57 3.57 12.89 -0.28
C MET A 57 2.19 12.73 -0.92
N HIS A 58 1.57 13.85 -1.31
CA HIS A 58 0.36 13.82 -2.11
C HIS A 58 0.69 13.32 -3.53
N ALA A 59 -0.01 12.29 -4.00
CA ALA A 59 0.18 11.78 -5.36
C ALA A 59 -0.08 12.86 -6.43
N ALA A 60 -0.94 13.84 -6.14
CA ALA A 60 -1.17 14.99 -7.01
C ALA A 60 0.05 15.93 -7.09
N CYS A 61 0.79 16.10 -5.98
CA CYS A 61 1.95 16.99 -5.92
C CYS A 61 3.15 16.43 -6.68
N ILE A 62 3.32 15.10 -6.68
CA ILE A 62 4.38 14.40 -7.39
C ILE A 62 3.94 13.92 -8.79
N SER A 63 2.75 14.31 -9.25
CA SER A 63 2.16 13.82 -10.51
C SER A 63 2.95 14.13 -11.78
N LYS A 64 3.83 15.16 -11.72
CA LYS A 64 4.76 15.54 -12.80
C LYS A 64 6.08 14.76 -12.77
N GLN A 65 6.40 14.14 -11.63
CA GLN A 65 7.59 13.31 -11.44
C GLN A 65 7.20 11.84 -11.62
N ARG A 66 6.67 11.47 -12.80
CA ARG A 66 6.33 10.07 -13.07
C ARG A 66 7.61 9.28 -13.33
N ALA A 67 7.63 8.04 -12.86
CA ALA A 67 8.66 7.08 -13.18
C ALA A 67 8.05 5.94 -14.00
N ASP A 68 8.72 5.53 -15.06
CA ASP A 68 8.44 4.25 -15.70
C ASP A 68 9.32 3.14 -15.09
N VAL A 69 8.91 1.89 -15.25
CA VAL A 69 9.76 0.74 -14.90
C VAL A 69 10.87 0.56 -15.92
N ASP A 70 10.64 0.97 -17.17
CA ASP A 70 11.65 0.93 -18.23
C ASP A 70 12.84 1.86 -17.96
N ASP A 71 12.66 2.86 -17.09
CA ASP A 71 13.71 3.79 -16.66
C ASP A 71 14.53 3.27 -15.48
N LEU A 72 14.22 2.09 -14.94
CA LEU A 72 14.90 1.51 -13.78
C LEU A 72 16.05 0.60 -14.20
N ASP A 73 17.21 0.78 -13.57
CA ASP A 73 18.31 -0.18 -13.64
C ASP A 73 18.64 -0.79 -12.26
N ARG A 74 19.30 -1.96 -12.25
CA ARG A 74 19.58 -2.71 -11.01
C ARG A 74 20.60 -2.00 -10.12
N GLU A 75 21.54 -1.27 -10.70
CA GLU A 75 22.62 -0.60 -9.97
C GLU A 75 22.07 0.61 -9.22
N ASP A 76 21.26 1.43 -9.88
CA ASP A 76 20.53 2.54 -9.30
C ASP A 76 19.60 2.07 -8.19
N LEU A 77 18.82 1.00 -8.42
CA LEU A 77 17.97 0.44 -7.37
C LEU A 77 18.78 0.01 -6.14
N ALA A 78 19.97 -0.57 -6.31
CA ALA A 78 20.84 -0.88 -5.17
C ALA A 78 21.35 0.40 -4.48
N ASN A 79 21.82 1.38 -5.25
CA ASN A 79 22.34 2.66 -4.76
C ASN A 79 21.28 3.48 -3.97
N PHE A 80 20.00 3.34 -4.34
CA PHE A 80 18.88 4.00 -3.68
C PHE A 80 18.26 3.17 -2.53
N ASN A 81 18.83 2.03 -2.14
CA ASN A 81 18.25 1.09 -1.16
C ASN A 81 16.86 0.56 -1.57
N GLN A 82 16.68 0.37 -2.88
CA GLN A 82 15.48 -0.12 -3.54
C GLN A 82 15.68 -1.47 -4.23
N GLY A 83 16.67 -2.26 -3.80
CA GLY A 83 16.95 -3.59 -4.37
C GLY A 83 15.74 -4.54 -4.35
N TYR A 84 14.78 -4.32 -3.44
CA TYR A 84 13.50 -5.04 -3.41
C TYR A 84 12.61 -4.84 -4.65
N LEU A 85 12.90 -3.84 -5.48
CA LEU A 85 12.20 -3.54 -6.74
C LEU A 85 12.74 -4.29 -7.95
N THR A 86 13.86 -5.00 -7.79
CA THR A 86 14.49 -5.75 -8.90
C THR A 86 13.55 -6.78 -9.53
N PHE A 87 12.54 -7.25 -8.80
CA PHE A 87 11.47 -8.08 -9.34
C PHE A 87 10.72 -7.42 -10.52
N LEU A 88 10.58 -6.10 -10.55
CA LEU A 88 9.94 -5.37 -11.66
C LEU A 88 10.73 -5.48 -12.97
N LEU A 89 12.04 -5.72 -12.89
CA LEU A 89 12.95 -5.83 -14.03
C LEU A 89 12.96 -7.24 -14.64
N ASP A 90 12.34 -8.21 -13.97
CA ASP A 90 12.26 -9.57 -14.49
C ASP A 90 11.25 -9.64 -15.65
N LYS A 91 11.67 -10.26 -16.76
CA LYS A 91 10.89 -10.33 -18.02
C LYS A 91 9.46 -10.86 -17.84
N ASP A 92 9.29 -11.76 -16.88
CA ASP A 92 8.01 -12.43 -16.59
C ASP A 92 7.17 -11.72 -15.52
N ALA A 93 7.68 -10.65 -14.90
CA ALA A 93 6.97 -9.89 -13.88
C ALA A 93 5.93 -8.93 -14.48
N ARG A 94 6.25 -8.29 -15.61
CA ARG A 94 5.42 -7.25 -16.25
C ARG A 94 4.38 -7.77 -17.25
N ASN A 95 4.53 -9.00 -17.76
CA ASN A 95 3.72 -9.56 -18.84
C ASN A 95 3.04 -10.90 -18.48
N ARG A 96 2.46 -11.01 -17.29
CA ARG A 96 1.63 -12.18 -16.96
C ARG A 96 0.31 -12.11 -17.73
N THR A 97 0.25 -12.79 -18.89
CA THR A 97 -0.95 -12.96 -19.73
C THR A 97 -2.13 -13.53 -18.94
N ASP A 98 -1.86 -14.33 -17.91
CA ASP A 98 -2.87 -14.82 -17.00
C ASP A 98 -2.98 -13.94 -15.73
N VAL A 99 -3.71 -12.82 -15.84
CA VAL A 99 -4.15 -12.07 -14.66
C VAL A 99 -5.36 -12.80 -14.05
N SER A 100 -5.20 -14.07 -13.69
CA SER A 100 -6.21 -14.94 -13.07
C SER A 100 -6.56 -14.54 -11.62
N ILE A 101 -6.31 -13.29 -11.26
CA ILE A 101 -6.76 -12.74 -9.99
C ILE A 101 -8.22 -12.31 -10.13
N GLN A 102 -9.12 -13.20 -9.71
CA GLN A 102 -10.54 -12.90 -9.61
C GLN A 102 -10.78 -11.67 -8.73
N LYS A 103 -11.60 -10.74 -9.24
CA LYS A 103 -12.10 -9.59 -8.49
C LYS A 103 -13.06 -10.08 -7.41
N LEU A 104 -12.80 -9.74 -6.15
CA LEU A 104 -13.80 -9.94 -5.10
C LEU A 104 -14.89 -8.87 -5.24
N ILE A 105 -16.16 -9.29 -5.16
CA ILE A 105 -17.33 -8.40 -5.18
C ILE A 105 -18.13 -8.75 -3.92
N LEU A 106 -18.28 -7.78 -3.01
CA LEU A 106 -19.10 -7.90 -1.80
C LEU A 106 -20.58 -7.93 -2.19
N GLY A 107 -21.43 -8.65 -1.45
CA GLY A 107 -22.87 -8.73 -1.70
C GLY A 107 -23.28 -9.74 -2.78
N LYS A 108 -22.34 -10.49 -3.36
CA LYS A 108 -22.64 -11.53 -4.37
C LYS A 108 -22.83 -12.93 -3.79
N ASP A 109 -22.29 -13.18 -2.60
CA ASP A 109 -22.27 -14.50 -1.98
C ASP A 109 -22.51 -14.31 -0.48
N ALA A 110 -23.75 -14.53 -0.05
CA ALA A 110 -24.17 -14.35 1.33
C ALA A 110 -23.32 -15.19 2.30
N ALA A 111 -22.84 -16.36 1.87
CA ALA A 111 -22.00 -17.23 2.66
C ALA A 111 -20.60 -16.61 2.87
N ARG A 112 -20.06 -15.87 1.90
CA ARG A 112 -18.80 -15.12 2.09
C ARG A 112 -18.99 -13.83 2.86
N ASP A 113 -20.17 -13.23 2.76
CA ASP A 113 -20.43 -11.94 3.40
C ASP A 113 -20.59 -12.05 4.92
N VAL A 114 -21.10 -13.19 5.42
CA VAL A 114 -21.17 -13.46 6.88
C VAL A 114 -19.80 -13.71 7.53
N ASP A 115 -18.78 -14.13 6.77
CA ASP A 115 -17.43 -14.34 7.29
C ASP A 115 -16.60 -13.05 7.20
N VAL A 116 -17.00 -12.04 7.97
CA VAL A 116 -16.45 -10.68 7.91
C VAL A 116 -14.95 -10.63 8.22
N HIS A 117 -14.49 -11.47 9.13
CA HIS A 117 -13.09 -11.58 9.52
C HIS A 117 -12.30 -12.61 8.70
N ASP A 118 -12.98 -13.36 7.82
CA ASP A 118 -12.41 -14.45 7.04
C ASP A 118 -11.79 -15.56 7.92
N ASN A 119 -12.42 -15.80 9.08
CA ASN A 119 -12.02 -16.82 10.06
C ASN A 119 -12.17 -18.24 9.50
N GLN A 120 -13.07 -18.42 8.53
CA GLN A 120 -13.26 -19.70 7.86
C GLN A 120 -12.47 -19.79 6.55
N ASN A 121 -11.60 -18.81 6.28
CA ASN A 121 -10.74 -18.73 5.10
C ASN A 121 -11.51 -18.92 3.77
N ARG A 122 -12.76 -18.42 3.72
CA ARG A 122 -13.64 -18.54 2.54
C ARG A 122 -13.12 -17.75 1.35
N ILE A 123 -12.22 -16.80 1.59
CA ILE A 123 -11.53 -16.05 0.54
C ILE A 123 -10.11 -16.59 0.39
N ASN A 124 -9.83 -17.20 -0.77
CA ASN A 124 -8.48 -17.69 -1.04
C ASN A 124 -7.46 -16.54 -1.16
N MET A 125 -6.26 -16.74 -0.64
CA MET A 125 -5.12 -15.85 -0.91
C MET A 125 -4.74 -15.95 -2.41
N PRO A 126 -4.54 -14.83 -3.13
CA PRO A 126 -3.99 -14.89 -4.48
C PRO A 126 -2.60 -15.53 -4.46
N ARG A 127 -2.29 -16.35 -5.48
CA ARG A 127 -0.94 -16.89 -5.68
C ARG A 127 0.02 -15.72 -5.95
N THR A 128 0.99 -15.50 -5.07
CA THR A 128 1.97 -14.40 -5.14
C THR A 128 3.19 -14.74 -4.28
N THR A 129 4.31 -14.03 -4.50
CA THR A 129 5.52 -14.11 -3.68
C THR A 129 5.74 -12.82 -2.90
N TRP A 130 6.62 -12.83 -1.89
CA TRP A 130 6.98 -11.61 -1.15
C TRP A 130 7.62 -10.55 -2.05
N ALA A 131 8.46 -10.94 -3.00
CA ALA A 131 9.06 -10.05 -3.98
C ALA A 131 8.01 -9.30 -4.82
N GLU A 132 6.95 -10.01 -5.23
CA GLU A 132 5.84 -9.39 -5.96
C GLU A 132 5.05 -8.40 -5.09
N VAL A 133 4.85 -8.72 -3.80
CA VAL A 133 4.15 -7.83 -2.85
C VAL A 133 4.98 -6.60 -2.50
N ALA A 134 6.31 -6.74 -2.38
CA ALA A 134 7.23 -5.63 -2.09
C ALA A 134 7.21 -4.55 -3.19
N CYS A 135 6.81 -4.91 -4.41
CA CYS A 135 6.63 -3.99 -5.53
C CYS A 135 5.26 -3.27 -5.54
N ILE A 136 4.45 -3.43 -4.48
CA ILE A 136 3.19 -2.70 -4.35
C ILE A 136 3.45 -1.36 -3.66
N PRO A 137 2.87 -0.27 -4.17
CA PRO A 137 2.88 1.01 -3.51
C PRO A 137 2.42 1.07 -2.05
N ILE A 138 3.23 1.69 -1.19
CA ILE A 138 2.78 2.09 0.15
C ILE A 138 1.93 3.34 0.01
N ARG A 139 0.63 3.19 0.25
CA ARG A 139 -0.36 4.25 0.03
C ARG A 139 -1.50 4.21 1.00
N ARG A 140 -2.03 5.39 1.31
CA ARG A 140 -3.31 5.55 2.01
C ARG A 140 -4.35 6.13 1.05
N ARG A 141 -5.54 5.54 1.02
CA ARG A 141 -6.68 5.99 0.21
C ARG A 141 -7.92 6.10 1.10
N THR A 142 -8.82 6.95 0.66
CA THR A 142 -9.92 7.54 1.42
C THR A 142 -11.27 6.87 1.14
N ARG A 143 -11.26 5.61 0.69
CA ARG A 143 -12.51 4.87 0.51
C ARG A 143 -12.76 3.97 1.72
N PRO A 144 -14.01 3.92 2.20
CA PRO A 144 -14.41 2.96 3.20
C PRO A 144 -14.12 1.51 2.74
N GLY A 145 -13.66 0.65 3.66
CA GLY A 145 -13.38 -0.77 3.42
C GLY A 145 -11.98 -1.12 2.85
N PHE A 146 -11.03 -0.18 2.86
CA PHE A 146 -9.70 -0.38 2.25
C PHE A 146 -8.51 -0.44 3.22
N ALA A 147 -8.77 -0.62 4.53
CA ALA A 147 -7.78 -0.93 5.58
C ALA A 147 -6.34 -0.48 5.25
N PRO A 148 -6.08 0.85 5.17
CA PRO A 148 -4.85 1.37 4.58
C PRO A 148 -3.59 0.96 5.37
N GLU A 149 -3.73 0.81 6.68
CA GLU A 149 -2.70 0.31 7.59
C GLU A 149 -2.31 -1.13 7.29
N THR A 150 -3.28 -1.99 6.99
CA THR A 150 -3.05 -3.38 6.58
C THR A 150 -2.17 -3.48 5.33
N ASN A 151 -2.37 -2.58 4.36
CA ASN A 151 -1.56 -2.56 3.14
C ASN A 151 -0.14 -2.06 3.41
N GLU A 152 -0.01 -1.02 4.23
CA GLU A 152 1.30 -0.46 4.61
C GLU A 152 2.14 -1.51 5.35
N LEU A 153 1.58 -2.13 6.38
CA LEU A 153 2.24 -3.18 7.16
C LEU A 153 2.63 -4.36 6.28
N LEU A 154 1.71 -4.85 5.42
CA LEU A 154 1.99 -5.98 4.53
C LEU A 154 3.18 -5.67 3.59
N VAL A 155 3.18 -4.50 2.96
CA VAL A 155 4.23 -4.15 1.99
C VAL A 155 5.57 -3.94 2.71
N GLN A 156 5.59 -3.28 3.86
CA GLN A 156 6.81 -3.14 4.67
C GLN A 156 7.37 -4.50 5.08
N HIS A 157 6.51 -5.42 5.51
CA HIS A 157 6.92 -6.79 5.81
C HIS A 157 7.44 -7.52 4.58
N ALA A 158 6.80 -7.37 3.42
CA ALA A 158 7.26 -7.97 2.17
C ALA A 158 8.66 -7.46 1.78
N ILE A 159 8.94 -6.17 1.95
CA ILE A 159 10.28 -5.58 1.72
C ILE A 159 11.29 -6.25 2.66
N ALA A 160 10.99 -6.35 3.96
CA ALA A 160 11.88 -7.00 4.93
C ALA A 160 12.14 -8.49 4.57
N MET A 161 11.12 -9.20 4.08
CA MET A 161 11.28 -10.58 3.61
C MET A 161 12.20 -10.67 2.39
N VAL A 162 12.15 -9.71 1.47
CA VAL A 162 13.07 -9.66 0.32
C VAL A 162 14.50 -9.35 0.77
N GLU A 163 14.67 -8.39 1.66
CA GLU A 163 15.97 -8.03 2.25
C GLU A 163 16.61 -9.20 3.02
N ALA A 164 15.78 -10.05 3.64
CA ALA A 164 16.22 -11.28 4.29
C ALA A 164 16.52 -12.45 3.33
N GLY A 165 16.40 -12.27 2.01
CA GLY A 165 16.62 -13.32 1.01
C GLY A 165 15.42 -14.24 0.76
N ASP A 166 14.28 -13.96 1.36
CA ASP A 166 13.07 -14.79 1.33
C ASP A 166 12.03 -14.31 0.29
N GLY A 167 12.42 -13.40 -0.60
CA GLY A 167 11.53 -12.79 -1.60
C GLY A 167 10.79 -13.79 -2.50
N ALA A 168 11.41 -14.94 -2.82
CA ALA A 168 10.81 -15.98 -3.65
C ALA A 168 9.76 -16.84 -2.93
N LYS A 169 9.68 -16.78 -1.59
CA LYS A 169 8.71 -17.58 -0.83
C LYS A 169 7.28 -17.13 -1.15
N SER A 170 6.39 -18.11 -1.23
CA SER A 170 4.96 -17.89 -1.46
C SER A 170 4.30 -17.23 -0.25
N VAL A 171 3.40 -16.28 -0.50
CA VAL A 171 2.60 -15.63 0.55
C VAL A 171 1.43 -16.54 0.91
N GLN A 172 1.44 -17.07 2.13
CA GLN A 172 0.44 -18.01 2.63
C GLN A 172 -0.62 -17.30 3.47
N GLY A 173 -1.90 -17.51 3.15
CA GLY A 173 -3.02 -16.79 3.78
C GLY A 173 -3.08 -16.88 5.30
N GLN A 174 -2.94 -18.09 5.85
CA GLN A 174 -2.98 -18.32 7.30
C GLN A 174 -1.82 -17.61 8.02
N ARG A 175 -0.60 -17.76 7.51
CA ARG A 175 0.58 -17.11 8.10
C ARG A 175 0.48 -15.59 8.15
N VAL A 176 -0.10 -14.97 7.12
CA VAL A 176 -0.29 -13.51 7.14
C VAL A 176 -1.41 -13.11 8.10
N ALA A 177 -2.46 -13.92 8.25
CA ALA A 177 -3.50 -13.67 9.24
C ALA A 177 -2.97 -13.77 10.67
N ASP A 178 -2.16 -14.80 10.96
CA ASP A 178 -1.51 -14.99 12.27
C ASP A 178 -0.52 -13.86 12.56
N TRP A 179 0.28 -13.46 11.56
CA TRP A 179 1.20 -12.33 11.71
C TRP A 179 0.47 -10.98 11.93
N LEU A 180 -0.66 -10.77 11.25
CA LEU A 180 -1.47 -9.57 11.44
C LEU A 180 -2.11 -9.52 12.82
N SER A 181 -2.60 -10.65 13.35
CA SER A 181 -3.24 -10.67 14.67
C SER A 181 -2.27 -10.27 15.79
N GLU A 182 -0.97 -10.55 15.64
CA GLU A 182 0.07 -10.12 16.56
C GLU A 182 0.46 -8.64 16.42
N LYS A 183 0.38 -8.07 15.21
CA LYS A 183 0.91 -6.72 14.91
C LYS A 183 -0.15 -5.62 14.85
N ALA A 184 -1.31 -5.94 14.30
CA ALA A 184 -2.43 -5.04 14.08
C ALA A 184 -3.72 -5.88 14.03
N PRO A 185 -4.26 -6.32 15.18
CA PRO A 185 -5.46 -7.17 15.22
C PRO A 185 -6.69 -6.52 14.56
N GLU A 186 -6.72 -5.19 14.47
CA GLU A 186 -7.71 -4.40 13.75
C GLU A 186 -7.60 -4.51 12.20
N ALA A 187 -6.45 -4.96 11.69
CA ALA A 187 -6.20 -5.23 10.29
C ALA A 187 -6.76 -6.61 9.88
N GLY A 188 -8.05 -6.66 9.54
CA GLY A 188 -8.71 -7.92 9.18
C GLY A 188 -8.13 -8.63 7.94
N ALA A 189 -8.01 -9.96 8.03
CA ALA A 189 -7.52 -10.83 6.94
C ALA A 189 -8.35 -10.70 5.64
N ARG A 190 -9.67 -10.48 5.76
CA ARG A 190 -10.55 -10.20 4.62
C ARG A 190 -10.12 -8.96 3.84
N ALA A 191 -9.86 -7.86 4.53
CA ALA A 191 -9.49 -6.59 3.91
C ALA A 191 -8.13 -6.70 3.22
N LEU A 192 -7.17 -7.36 3.85
CA LEU A 192 -5.88 -7.70 3.26
C LEU A 192 -6.05 -8.41 1.90
N LYS A 193 -6.78 -9.54 1.87
CA LYS A 193 -6.97 -10.32 0.65
C LYS A 193 -7.67 -9.52 -0.45
N PHE A 194 -8.61 -8.65 -0.08
CA PHE A 194 -9.26 -7.74 -1.03
C PHE A 194 -8.29 -6.75 -1.66
N ILE A 195 -7.52 -6.05 -0.83
CA ILE A 195 -6.57 -5.01 -1.24
C ILE A 195 -5.46 -5.64 -2.09
N LEU A 196 -4.89 -6.74 -1.61
CA LEU A 196 -3.82 -7.45 -2.28
C LEU A 196 -4.25 -7.93 -3.67
N ARG A 197 -5.43 -8.55 -3.80
CA ARG A 197 -5.98 -8.92 -5.12
C ARG A 197 -6.13 -7.72 -6.05
N LYS A 198 -6.63 -6.60 -5.55
CA LYS A 198 -6.78 -5.37 -6.36
C LYS A 198 -5.42 -4.85 -6.83
N ASP A 199 -4.41 -4.90 -5.97
CA ASP A 199 -3.12 -4.26 -6.21
C ASP A 199 -2.22 -5.13 -7.07
N LEU A 200 -2.20 -6.45 -6.84
CA LEU A 200 -1.58 -7.41 -7.74
C LEU A 200 -2.19 -7.38 -9.15
N ARG A 201 -3.51 -7.20 -9.28
CA ARG A 201 -4.15 -7.01 -10.61
C ARG A 201 -3.64 -5.79 -11.34
N LYS A 202 -3.33 -4.71 -10.61
CA LYS A 202 -2.77 -3.50 -11.20
C LYS A 202 -1.30 -3.69 -11.53
N LEU A 203 -0.54 -4.31 -10.63
CA LEU A 203 0.88 -4.59 -10.81
C LEU A 203 1.12 -5.47 -12.05
N ARG A 204 0.41 -6.61 -12.16
CA ARG A 204 0.51 -7.56 -13.29
C ARG A 204 0.03 -7.01 -14.63
N LYS A 205 -0.68 -5.89 -14.63
CA LYS A 205 -1.14 -5.17 -15.84
C LYS A 205 -0.33 -3.90 -16.10
N ASP A 206 0.73 -3.69 -15.33
CA ASP A 206 1.53 -2.48 -15.27
C ASP A 206 0.69 -1.18 -15.16
N ALA A 207 -0.45 -1.25 -14.48
CA ALA A 207 -1.40 -0.15 -14.31
C ALA A 207 -1.15 0.64 -13.01
N ILE A 208 -0.02 0.40 -12.35
CA ILE A 208 0.40 1.12 -11.14
C ILE A 208 1.12 2.40 -11.58
N ARG A 209 0.61 3.54 -11.11
CA ARG A 209 1.32 4.81 -11.24
C ARG A 209 2.43 4.87 -10.21
N ARG A 210 3.65 5.06 -10.69
CA ARG A 210 4.88 5.21 -9.92
C ARG A 210 5.36 6.65 -10.05
N PHE A 211 6.04 7.14 -9.02
CA PHE A 211 6.51 8.52 -8.97
C PHE A 211 7.95 8.55 -8.45
N LEU A 212 8.66 9.65 -8.66
CA LEU A 212 9.92 9.91 -7.97
C LEU A 212 9.68 10.83 -6.77
N CYS A 213 10.44 10.60 -5.71
CA CYS A 213 10.51 11.49 -4.56
C CYS A 213 11.13 12.82 -4.98
N THR A 214 10.45 13.93 -4.73
CA THR A 214 10.96 15.26 -5.07
C THR A 214 12.15 15.71 -4.22
N ASN A 215 12.47 14.97 -3.14
CA ASN A 215 13.62 15.25 -2.28
C ASN A 215 14.85 14.42 -2.65
N CYS A 216 14.68 13.10 -2.74
CA CYS A 216 15.79 12.16 -2.88
C CYS A 216 15.82 11.42 -4.23
N ASN A 217 14.87 11.71 -5.13
CA ASN A 217 14.66 11.06 -6.42
C ASN A 217 14.45 9.53 -6.37
N GLU A 218 14.31 8.95 -5.19
CA GLU A 218 13.95 7.55 -5.01
C GLU A 218 12.56 7.26 -5.62
N GLN A 219 12.38 6.08 -6.22
CA GLN A 219 11.08 5.68 -6.73
C GLN A 219 10.09 5.48 -5.58
N ILE A 220 9.04 6.29 -5.56
CA ILE A 220 7.90 6.10 -4.70
C ILE A 220 6.90 5.21 -5.44
N LEU A 221 6.83 3.95 -5.04
CA LEU A 221 5.72 3.09 -5.42
C LEU A 221 4.44 3.58 -4.74
#